data_AF-A0A8H9GIH8-F1
#
_entry.id   AF-A0A8H9GIH8-F1
#
_cell.length_a   1.000
_cell.length_b   1.000
_cell.length_c   1.000
_cell.angle_alpha   90.00
_cell.angle_beta   90.00
_cell.angle_gamma   90.00
#
_symmetry.space_group_name_H-M   'P 1'
#
loop_
_entity.id
_entity.type
_entity.pdbx_description
1 polymer ?
#
loop_
_entity_poly.entity_id
_entity_poly.type
_entity_poly.pdbx_seq_one_letter_code
_entity_poly.pdbx_strand_id
1 'polypeptide(L)'
;MFTFTASYAFLSLGVGTQPLLPVSTLPWVRQLADVVSRAVFHVPVPLVPQPTGSGDTAFDWAWTLCLLLLAVGAGLVWAARQRAAPTAGQRTAVRTFLRVVLIWWLTVYGLSKFAFSQFGLLNSWQLAGTYGDSSPMGLLWRFMAASPGYQLVAGVAEVLPALLLLHRRTVTVGALVAAVTMTNVFALNLFYDVPVKLFSGHLLLAALVLLALDARRLRAVLTGHEVAAVAWGPRPLWRRALPWLLTALVVVQVGLSLRAGLQALREDRVATRSSPAPLKTRGFNLIQEKPFNR
;
A
#
# COMPACT_ATOMS: atom_id res chain seq x y z
N MET A 1 3.15 -22.37 -11.17
CA MET A 1 3.45 -21.01 -10.67
C MET A 1 2.36 -19.99 -11.01
N PHE A 2 1.97 -19.81 -12.28
CA PHE A 2 0.99 -18.80 -12.69
C PHE A 2 -0.37 -18.86 -11.93
N THR A 3 -0.94 -20.06 -11.79
CA THR A 3 -2.24 -20.27 -11.13
C THR A 3 -2.18 -20.01 -9.64
N PHE A 4 -1.09 -20.43 -8.97
CA PHE A 4 -0.82 -20.07 -7.59
C PHE A 4 -0.83 -18.54 -7.42
N THR A 5 -0.06 -17.82 -8.24
CA THR A 5 0.04 -16.35 -8.16
C THR A 5 -1.31 -15.67 -8.41
N ALA A 6 -2.06 -16.14 -9.42
CA ALA A 6 -3.38 -15.60 -9.75
C ALA A 6 -4.40 -15.83 -8.63
N SER A 7 -4.49 -17.08 -8.14
CA SER A 7 -5.40 -17.47 -7.07
C SER A 7 -5.04 -16.78 -5.76
N TYR A 8 -3.76 -16.75 -5.38
CA TYR A 8 -3.32 -16.11 -4.15
C TYR A 8 -3.56 -14.60 -4.19
N ALA A 9 -3.20 -13.93 -5.29
CA ALA A 9 -3.44 -12.49 -5.42
C ALA A 9 -4.94 -12.17 -5.33
N PHE A 10 -5.79 -12.94 -6.00
CA PHE A 10 -7.23 -12.76 -5.93
C PHE A 10 -7.78 -13.00 -4.51
N LEU A 11 -7.37 -14.08 -3.86
CA LEU A 11 -7.83 -14.45 -2.52
C LEU A 11 -7.36 -13.46 -1.46
N SER A 12 -6.07 -13.13 -1.44
CA SER A 12 -5.48 -12.23 -0.43
C SER A 12 -5.95 -10.78 -0.57
N LEU A 13 -6.05 -10.27 -1.79
CA LEU A 13 -6.42 -8.86 -2.05
C LEU A 13 -7.94 -8.65 -2.21
N GLY A 14 -8.71 -9.70 -2.49
CA GLY A 14 -10.18 -9.62 -2.60
C GLY A 14 -10.91 -10.01 -1.32
N VAL A 15 -10.47 -11.10 -0.67
CA VAL A 15 -11.17 -11.75 0.45
C VAL A 15 -10.33 -11.80 1.74
N GLY A 16 -9.07 -11.35 1.69
CA GLY A 16 -8.09 -11.44 2.77
C GLY A 16 -7.93 -10.15 3.60
N THR A 17 -6.74 -9.55 3.57
CA THR A 17 -6.20 -8.62 4.58
C THR A 17 -6.90 -7.25 4.72
N GLN A 18 -7.80 -6.93 3.79
CA GLN A 18 -8.72 -5.78 3.78
C GLN A 18 -9.96 -6.24 3.01
N PRO A 19 -10.74 -7.18 3.56
CA PRO A 19 -11.64 -7.96 2.73
C PRO A 19 -12.82 -7.09 2.31
N LEU A 20 -13.13 -7.11 1.01
CA LEU A 20 -14.36 -6.48 0.50
C LEU A 20 -15.62 -7.17 1.05
N LEU A 21 -15.45 -8.39 1.58
CA LEU A 21 -16.49 -9.24 2.14
C LEU A 21 -16.27 -9.45 3.64
N PRO A 22 -17.30 -9.40 4.49
CA PRO A 22 -17.17 -9.55 5.94
C PRO A 22 -16.98 -11.02 6.36
N VAL A 23 -16.00 -11.73 5.78
CA VAL A 23 -15.77 -13.17 5.99
C VAL A 23 -15.40 -13.52 7.43
N SER A 24 -14.84 -12.58 8.19
CA SER A 24 -14.51 -12.75 9.61
C SER A 24 -15.74 -12.93 10.51
N THR A 25 -16.93 -12.57 10.04
CA THR A 25 -18.18 -12.76 10.77
C THR A 25 -18.73 -14.19 10.65
N LEU A 26 -18.24 -14.98 9.69
CA LEU A 26 -18.69 -16.35 9.47
C LEU A 26 -18.12 -17.28 10.56
N PRO A 27 -18.95 -18.02 11.32
CA PRO A 27 -18.48 -18.83 12.44
C PRO A 27 -17.42 -19.88 12.05
N TRP A 28 -17.61 -20.55 10.92
CA TRP A 28 -16.69 -21.59 10.44
C TRP A 28 -15.33 -21.02 9.99
N VAL A 29 -15.31 -19.81 9.40
CA VAL A 29 -14.07 -19.11 9.02
C VAL A 29 -13.26 -18.80 10.27
N ARG A 30 -13.94 -18.27 11.29
CA ARG A 30 -13.31 -17.91 12.55
C ARG A 30 -12.81 -19.13 13.32
N GLN A 31 -13.56 -20.22 13.35
CA GLN A 31 -13.13 -21.47 13.95
C GLN A 31 -11.90 -22.05 13.26
N LEU A 32 -11.90 -22.08 11.93
CA LEU A 32 -10.74 -22.53 11.15
C LEU A 32 -9.51 -21.66 11.43
N ALA A 33 -9.67 -20.33 11.41
CA ALA A 33 -8.60 -19.40 11.72
C ALA A 33 -8.09 -19.58 13.16
N ASP A 34 -8.94 -19.82 14.16
CA ASP A 34 -8.52 -20.07 15.54
C ASP A 34 -7.69 -21.36 15.67
N VAL A 35 -8.12 -22.46 15.02
CA VAL A 35 -7.36 -23.72 14.99
C VAL A 35 -5.97 -23.50 14.41
N VAL A 36 -5.89 -22.81 13.27
CA VAL A 36 -4.60 -22.51 12.61
C VAL A 36 -3.76 -21.57 13.46
N SER A 37 -4.37 -20.56 14.09
CA SER A 37 -3.64 -19.58 14.91
C SER A 37 -3.01 -20.23 16.13
N ARG A 38 -3.74 -21.11 16.83
CA ARG A 38 -3.20 -21.89 17.95
C ARG A 38 -2.09 -22.86 17.52
N ALA A 39 -2.26 -23.51 16.37
CA ALA A 39 -1.32 -24.49 15.87
C ALA A 39 0.01 -23.87 15.40
N VAL A 40 -0.05 -22.70 14.77
CA VAL A 40 1.11 -22.08 14.10
C VAL A 40 1.70 -20.91 14.87
N PHE A 41 0.85 -20.05 15.44
CA PHE A 41 1.27 -18.81 16.12
C PHE A 41 1.20 -18.92 17.65
N HIS A 42 0.67 -20.03 18.19
CA HIS A 42 0.50 -20.25 19.63
C HIS A 42 -0.33 -19.17 20.34
N VAL A 43 -1.19 -18.47 19.59
CA VAL A 43 -2.06 -17.41 20.10
C VAL A 43 -3.50 -17.70 19.68
N PRO A 44 -4.49 -17.64 20.59
CA PRO A 44 -5.89 -17.80 20.23
C PRO A 44 -6.43 -16.57 19.51
N VAL A 45 -7.39 -16.79 18.60
CA VAL A 45 -8.18 -15.69 18.04
C VAL A 45 -9.08 -15.13 19.16
N PRO A 46 -9.02 -13.81 19.46
CA PRO A 46 -9.85 -13.22 20.50
C PRO A 46 -11.33 -13.42 20.22
N LEU A 47 -12.15 -13.67 21.25
CA LEU A 47 -13.61 -13.84 21.14
C LEU A 47 -14.33 -12.55 20.71
N VAL A 48 -13.78 -11.39 21.10
CA VAL A 48 -14.25 -10.07 20.67
C VAL A 48 -13.14 -9.44 19.83
N PRO A 49 -13.42 -9.07 18.57
CA PRO A 49 -12.45 -8.35 17.74
C PRO A 49 -12.01 -7.07 18.45
N GLN A 50 -10.71 -6.89 18.62
CA GLN A 50 -10.15 -5.69 19.23
C GLN A 50 -9.94 -4.63 18.14
N PRO A 51 -10.32 -3.37 18.37
CA PRO A 51 -10.05 -2.29 17.42
C PRO A 51 -8.57 -1.92 17.47
N THR A 52 -7.77 -2.53 16.60
CA THR A 52 -6.33 -2.25 16.46
C THR A 52 -6.03 -1.07 15.54
N GLY A 53 -7.07 -0.40 15.01
CA GLY A 53 -6.94 0.70 14.04
C GLY A 53 -6.65 0.24 12.60
N SER A 54 -6.04 -0.93 12.43
CA SER A 54 -5.89 -1.67 11.16
C SER A 54 -5.54 -3.14 11.44
N GLY A 55 -5.50 -4.01 10.41
CA GLY A 55 -5.43 -5.49 10.52
C GLY A 55 -4.24 -6.11 11.28
N ASP A 56 -3.61 -7.15 10.73
CA ASP A 56 -2.53 -7.93 11.37
C ASP A 56 -2.90 -8.60 12.72
N THR A 57 -4.17 -8.87 12.97
CA THR A 57 -4.59 -9.65 14.14
C THR A 57 -4.16 -11.11 14.03
N ALA A 58 -4.21 -11.86 15.14
CA ALA A 58 -4.00 -13.31 15.13
C ALA A 58 -4.95 -14.04 14.15
N PHE A 59 -6.16 -13.49 13.95
CA PHE A 59 -7.09 -13.94 12.92
C PHE A 59 -6.56 -13.65 11.51
N ASP A 60 -6.10 -12.44 11.24
CA ASP A 60 -5.65 -12.04 9.90
C ASP A 60 -4.45 -12.86 9.43
N TRP A 61 -3.49 -13.11 10.32
CA TRP A 61 -2.33 -13.96 10.04
C TRP A 61 -2.74 -15.41 9.75
N ALA A 62 -3.60 -16.00 10.59
CA ALA A 62 -4.08 -17.36 10.40
C ALA A 62 -4.92 -17.51 9.14
N TRP A 63 -5.81 -16.55 8.88
CA TRP A 63 -6.64 -16.54 7.68
C TRP A 63 -5.80 -16.36 6.41
N THR A 64 -4.81 -15.47 6.43
CA THR A 64 -3.86 -15.30 5.32
C THR A 64 -3.10 -16.61 5.05
N LEU A 65 -2.68 -17.33 6.09
CA LEU A 65 -2.05 -18.63 5.94
C LEU A 65 -3.00 -19.68 5.34
N CYS A 66 -4.27 -19.73 5.76
CA CYS A 66 -5.29 -20.58 5.14
C CYS A 66 -5.43 -20.29 3.64
N LEU A 67 -5.52 -19.01 3.25
CA LEU A 67 -5.62 -18.59 1.86
C LEU A 67 -4.35 -18.93 1.07
N LEU A 68 -3.18 -18.82 1.69
CA LEU A 68 -1.90 -19.21 1.09
C LEU A 68 -1.88 -20.73 0.81
N LEU A 69 -2.22 -21.56 1.80
CA LEU A 69 -2.27 -23.01 1.65
C LEU A 69 -3.30 -23.44 0.60
N LEU A 70 -4.48 -22.80 0.57
CA LEU A 70 -5.48 -23.03 -0.46
C LEU A 70 -4.95 -22.69 -1.85
N ALA A 71 -4.27 -21.54 -2.00
CA ALA A 71 -3.67 -21.15 -3.26
C ALA A 71 -2.54 -22.10 -3.70
N VAL A 72 -1.73 -22.60 -2.76
CA VAL A 72 -0.70 -23.62 -3.03
C VAL A 72 -1.36 -24.90 -3.53
N GLY A 73 -2.39 -25.40 -2.83
CA GLY A 73 -3.14 -26.59 -3.23
C GLY A 73 -3.76 -26.45 -4.63
N ALA A 74 -4.43 -25.31 -4.90
CA ALA A 74 -4.97 -25.01 -6.23
C ALA A 74 -3.85 -24.96 -7.30
N GLY A 75 -2.70 -24.39 -6.95
CA GLY A 75 -1.51 -24.34 -7.82
C GLY A 75 -0.92 -25.72 -8.13
N LEU A 76 -0.84 -26.61 -7.15
CA LEU A 76 -0.35 -27.99 -7.30
C LEU A 76 -1.32 -28.84 -8.13
N VAL A 77 -2.61 -28.79 -7.81
CA VAL A 77 -3.67 -29.48 -8.57
C VAL A 77 -3.66 -29.04 -10.02
N TRP A 78 -3.51 -27.73 -10.26
CA TRP A 78 -3.39 -27.20 -11.61
C TRP A 78 -2.11 -27.67 -12.30
N ALA A 79 -0.96 -27.63 -11.62
CA ALA A 79 0.30 -28.11 -12.20
C ALA A 79 0.25 -29.60 -12.56
N ALA A 80 -0.39 -30.43 -11.74
CA ALA A 80 -0.60 -31.85 -12.02
C ALA A 80 -1.55 -32.11 -13.19
N ARG A 81 -2.60 -31.28 -13.34
CA ARG A 81 -3.61 -31.42 -14.39
C ARG A 81 -3.24 -30.76 -15.72
N GLN A 82 -2.36 -29.77 -15.69
CA GLN A 82 -2.14 -28.91 -16.84
C GLN A 82 -0.83 -29.21 -17.57
N ARG A 83 -0.96 -29.68 -18.82
CA ARG A 83 0.16 -29.96 -19.75
C ARG A 83 0.59 -28.77 -20.61
N ALA A 84 -0.07 -27.60 -20.50
CA ALA A 84 0.13 -26.44 -21.39
C ALA A 84 0.39 -25.13 -20.63
N ALA A 85 1.13 -24.21 -21.25
CA ALA A 85 1.43 -22.90 -20.68
C ALA A 85 0.18 -21.99 -20.58
N PRO A 86 0.14 -21.03 -19.62
CA PRO A 86 -0.98 -20.09 -19.50
C PRO A 86 -1.24 -19.31 -20.80
N THR A 87 -2.50 -19.00 -21.07
CA THR A 87 -2.87 -18.23 -22.28
C THR A 87 -2.49 -16.76 -22.14
N ALA A 88 -2.40 -16.05 -23.28
CA ALA A 88 -2.17 -14.61 -23.28
C ALA A 88 -3.29 -13.83 -22.56
N GLY A 89 -4.54 -14.30 -22.66
CA GLY A 89 -5.70 -13.74 -21.97
C GLY A 89 -5.57 -13.85 -20.45
N GLN A 90 -5.21 -15.02 -19.95
CA GLN A 90 -4.99 -15.24 -18.51
C GLN A 90 -3.91 -14.32 -17.94
N ARG A 91 -2.74 -14.23 -18.61
CA ARG A 91 -1.66 -13.31 -18.19
C ARG A 91 -2.13 -11.85 -18.16
N THR A 92 -2.93 -11.46 -19.15
CA THR A 92 -3.50 -10.11 -19.23
C THR A 92 -4.48 -9.84 -18.09
N ALA A 93 -5.31 -10.82 -17.73
CA ALA A 93 -6.26 -10.71 -16.62
C ALA A 93 -5.54 -10.49 -15.28
N VAL A 94 -4.54 -11.32 -14.96
CA VAL A 94 -3.75 -11.17 -13.72
C VAL A 94 -3.02 -9.84 -13.68
N ARG A 95 -2.36 -9.43 -14.78
CA ARG A 95 -1.74 -8.10 -14.86
C ARG A 95 -2.75 -6.99 -14.60
N THR A 96 -3.93 -7.07 -15.21
CA THR A 96 -4.94 -6.03 -15.07
C THR A 96 -5.46 -5.97 -13.65
N PHE A 97 -5.73 -7.12 -13.01
CA PHE A 97 -6.15 -7.20 -11.62
C PHE A 97 -5.14 -6.55 -10.67
N LEU A 98 -3.88 -7.01 -10.69
CA LEU A 98 -2.82 -6.47 -9.84
C LEU A 98 -2.63 -4.96 -10.05
N ARG A 99 -2.71 -4.52 -11.32
CA ARG A 99 -2.58 -3.12 -11.67
C ARG A 99 -3.72 -2.27 -11.10
N VAL A 100 -4.96 -2.73 -11.20
CA VAL A 100 -6.13 -2.04 -10.64
C VAL A 100 -6.05 -1.96 -9.12
N VAL A 101 -5.66 -3.04 -8.45
CA VAL A 101 -5.48 -3.05 -6.99
C VAL A 101 -4.43 -2.02 -6.55
N LEU A 102 -3.26 -2.00 -7.20
CA LEU A 102 -2.20 -1.04 -6.90
C LEU A 102 -2.65 0.40 -7.17
N ILE A 103 -3.29 0.67 -8.31
CA ILE A 103 -3.81 2.00 -8.65
C ILE A 103 -4.76 2.48 -7.55
N TRP A 104 -5.71 1.64 -7.15
CA TRP A 104 -6.71 1.98 -6.14
C TRP A 104 -6.04 2.33 -4.80
N TRP A 105 -5.28 1.40 -4.23
CA TRP A 105 -4.76 1.56 -2.87
C TRP A 105 -3.68 2.61 -2.76
N LEU A 106 -2.76 2.68 -3.72
CA LEU A 106 -1.73 3.73 -3.73
C LEU A 106 -2.35 5.13 -3.89
N THR A 107 -3.47 5.24 -4.62
CA THR A 107 -4.23 6.49 -4.68
C THR A 107 -4.87 6.82 -3.33
N VAL A 108 -5.57 5.87 -2.70
CA VAL A 108 -6.25 6.10 -1.41
C VAL A 108 -5.27 6.52 -0.32
N TYR A 109 -4.19 5.75 -0.11
CA TYR A 109 -3.18 6.07 0.89
C TYR A 109 -2.44 7.38 0.55
N GLY A 110 -2.08 7.58 -0.72
CA GLY A 110 -1.41 8.80 -1.15
C GLY A 110 -2.25 10.05 -0.91
N LEU A 111 -3.54 10.03 -1.26
CA LEU A 111 -4.48 11.14 -1.02
C LEU A 111 -4.63 11.46 0.48
N SER A 112 -4.67 10.44 1.34
CA SER A 112 -4.77 10.64 2.79
C SER A 112 -3.58 11.43 3.38
N LYS A 113 -2.40 11.33 2.77
CA LYS A 113 -1.21 12.09 3.18
C LYS A 113 -1.25 13.55 2.73
N PHE A 114 -1.83 13.84 1.57
CA PHE A 114 -2.04 15.23 1.12
C PHE A 114 -3.00 15.98 2.04
N ALA A 115 -4.01 15.28 2.59
CA ALA A 115 -4.96 15.83 3.54
C ALA A 115 -4.46 15.85 4.99
N PHE A 116 -3.23 15.36 5.26
CA PHE A 116 -2.71 15.10 6.60
C PHE A 116 -3.62 14.21 7.47
N SER A 117 -4.53 13.43 6.87
CA SER A 117 -5.52 12.64 7.62
C SER A 117 -4.95 11.31 8.14
N GLN A 118 -3.89 10.79 7.52
CA GLN A 118 -3.28 9.53 7.95
C GLN A 118 -2.46 9.67 9.25
N PHE A 119 -1.59 10.67 9.32
CA PHE A 119 -0.71 10.90 10.47
C PHE A 119 -1.18 12.05 11.37
N GLY A 120 -2.03 12.94 10.84
CA GLY A 120 -2.43 14.15 11.53
C GLY A 120 -1.33 15.21 11.54
N LEU A 121 -1.63 16.25 12.31
CA LEU A 121 -0.65 17.21 12.81
C LEU A 121 -0.42 16.92 14.29
N LEU A 122 0.76 17.29 14.81
CA LEU A 122 1.10 17.05 16.22
C LEU A 122 0.03 17.68 17.14
N ASN A 123 -0.53 16.93 18.08
CA ASN A 123 -1.44 17.49 19.08
C ASN A 123 -0.74 17.69 20.44
N SER A 124 -1.40 18.39 21.36
CA SER A 124 -0.82 18.72 22.68
C SER A 124 -0.42 17.48 23.48
N TRP A 125 -1.18 16.38 23.37
CA TRP A 125 -0.88 15.13 24.07
C TRP A 125 0.38 14.46 23.49
N GLN A 126 0.52 14.42 22.16
CA GLN A 126 1.71 13.88 21.50
C GLN A 126 2.98 14.69 21.81
N LEU A 127 2.85 16.01 22.01
CA LEU A 127 3.95 16.90 22.39
C LEU A 127 4.36 16.72 23.86
N ALA A 128 3.42 16.39 24.73
CA ALA A 128 3.68 16.18 26.16
C ALA A 128 4.22 14.78 26.46
N GLY A 129 3.93 13.79 25.61
CA GLY A 129 4.41 12.42 25.80
C GLY A 129 5.92 12.28 25.64
N THR A 130 6.56 11.53 26.54
CA THR A 130 8.00 11.27 26.45
C THR A 130 8.32 10.24 25.37
N TYR A 131 9.59 10.15 24.98
CA TYR A 131 10.07 9.07 24.10
C TYR A 131 9.91 7.70 24.76
N GLY A 132 10.13 7.59 26.07
CA GLY A 132 10.00 6.34 26.82
C GLY A 132 8.56 5.81 26.88
N ASP A 133 7.57 6.69 26.87
CA ASP A 133 6.15 6.32 26.91
C ASP A 133 5.54 6.06 25.52
N SER A 134 6.34 6.19 24.45
CA SER A 134 5.84 6.06 23.07
C SER A 134 5.89 4.62 22.60
N SER A 135 4.76 4.10 22.08
CA SER A 135 4.78 2.86 21.30
C SER A 135 5.56 3.05 19.99
N PRO A 136 6.09 1.98 19.37
CA PRO A 136 6.80 2.09 18.08
C PRO A 136 5.97 2.80 17.00
N MET A 137 4.69 2.43 16.85
CA MET A 137 3.78 3.09 15.92
C MET A 137 3.54 4.55 16.32
N GLY A 138 3.33 4.83 17.61
CA GLY A 138 3.12 6.19 18.11
C GLY A 138 4.32 7.10 17.81
N LEU A 139 5.53 6.58 17.95
CA LEU A 139 6.77 7.28 17.62
C LEU A 139 6.84 7.61 16.13
N LEU A 140 6.57 6.62 15.25
CA LEU A 140 6.53 6.83 13.80
C LEU A 140 5.46 7.86 13.40
N TRP A 141 4.26 7.79 14.00
CA TRP A 141 3.18 8.74 13.72
C TRP A 141 3.58 10.16 14.09
N ARG A 142 4.21 10.36 15.26
CA ARG A 142 4.71 11.68 15.68
C ARG A 142 5.83 12.17 14.77
N PHE A 143 6.73 11.30 14.35
CA PHE A 143 7.79 11.63 13.39
C PHE A 143 7.21 12.15 12.06
N MET A 144 6.23 11.44 11.50
CA MET A 144 5.55 11.87 10.28
C MET A 144 4.74 13.16 10.50
N ALA A 145 3.99 13.25 11.59
CA ALA A 145 3.17 14.41 11.96
C ALA A 145 4.01 15.68 12.18
N ALA A 146 5.23 15.54 12.70
CA ALA A 146 6.16 16.64 12.95
C ALA A 146 6.61 17.35 11.65
N SER A 147 6.56 16.66 10.50
CA SER A 147 6.99 17.21 9.22
C SER A 147 5.90 17.11 8.16
N PRO A 148 5.01 18.12 8.06
CA PRO A 148 3.99 18.18 7.01
C PRO A 148 4.59 18.09 5.60
N GLY A 149 5.76 18.69 5.37
CA GLY A 149 6.46 18.58 4.09
C GLY A 149 6.86 17.15 3.74
N TYR A 150 7.34 16.38 4.73
CA TYR A 150 7.67 14.98 4.53
C TYR A 150 6.42 14.11 4.28
N GLN A 151 5.28 14.41 4.92
CA GLN A 151 4.01 13.76 4.60
C GLN A 151 3.61 13.98 3.14
N LEU A 152 3.77 15.20 2.62
CA LEU A 152 3.49 15.50 1.20
C LEU A 152 4.40 14.71 0.26
N VAL A 153 5.71 14.64 0.54
CA VAL A 153 6.66 13.83 -0.25
C VAL A 153 6.27 12.35 -0.21
N ALA A 154 5.89 11.83 0.95
CA ALA A 154 5.40 10.46 1.09
C ALA A 154 4.08 10.22 0.33
N GLY A 155 3.21 11.23 0.23
CA GLY A 155 2.00 11.19 -0.59
C GLY A 155 2.31 11.14 -2.09
N VAL A 156 3.26 11.95 -2.56
CA VAL A 156 3.75 11.91 -3.95
C VAL A 156 4.33 10.54 -4.28
N ALA A 157 5.14 9.97 -3.38
CA ALA A 157 5.75 8.64 -3.58
C ALA A 157 4.72 7.52 -3.79
N GLU A 158 3.50 7.65 -3.27
CA GLU A 158 2.40 6.70 -3.47
C GLU A 158 1.52 7.06 -4.68
N VAL A 159 1.16 8.33 -4.89
CA VAL A 159 0.30 8.69 -6.02
C VAL A 159 1.02 8.56 -7.36
N LEU A 160 2.31 8.88 -7.42
CA LEU A 160 3.10 8.80 -8.66
C LEU A 160 3.04 7.41 -9.33
N PRO A 161 3.33 6.29 -8.65
CA PRO A 161 3.18 4.97 -9.25
C PRO A 161 1.74 4.67 -9.67
N ALA A 162 0.71 5.12 -8.93
CA ALA A 162 -0.69 4.94 -9.33
C ALA A 162 -0.99 5.62 -10.68
N LEU A 163 -0.53 6.86 -10.86
CA LEU A 163 -0.67 7.59 -12.13
C LEU A 163 0.06 6.90 -13.28
N LEU A 164 1.29 6.42 -13.04
CA LEU A 164 2.07 5.69 -14.04
C LEU A 164 1.41 4.36 -14.42
N LEU A 165 0.78 3.66 -13.47
CA LEU A 165 0.11 2.39 -13.72
C LEU A 165 -1.17 2.54 -14.54
N LEU A 166 -1.82 3.71 -14.55
CA LEU A 166 -2.99 3.98 -15.42
C LEU A 166 -2.64 3.83 -16.90
N HIS A 167 -1.44 4.29 -17.29
CA HIS A 167 -0.99 4.33 -18.67
C HIS A 167 -0.26 3.05 -19.05
N ARG A 168 -0.76 2.34 -20.06
CA ARG A 168 -0.18 1.06 -20.53
C ARG A 168 1.30 1.12 -20.89
N ARG A 169 1.82 2.30 -21.24
CA ARG A 169 3.22 2.50 -21.66
C ARG A 169 4.18 2.61 -20.48
N THR A 170 3.67 3.03 -19.32
CA THR A 170 4.47 3.31 -18.12
C THR A 170 4.26 2.27 -17.02
N VAL A 171 3.58 1.15 -17.31
CA VAL A 171 3.27 0.12 -16.30
C VAL A 171 4.53 -0.43 -15.63
N THR A 172 5.58 -0.73 -16.40
CA THR A 172 6.82 -1.27 -15.83
C THR A 172 7.50 -0.24 -14.93
N VAL A 173 7.54 1.03 -15.33
CA VAL A 173 8.09 2.12 -14.51
C VAL A 173 7.24 2.35 -13.27
N GLY A 174 5.92 2.39 -13.42
CA GLY A 174 4.99 2.51 -12.30
C GLY A 174 5.11 1.35 -11.30
N ALA A 175 5.33 0.12 -11.78
CA ALA A 175 5.57 -1.03 -10.93
C ALA A 175 6.92 -0.97 -10.20
N LEU A 176 7.98 -0.43 -10.83
CA LEU A 176 9.28 -0.19 -10.19
C LEU A 176 9.15 0.83 -9.06
N VAL A 177 8.54 1.99 -9.35
CA VAL A 177 8.31 3.04 -8.36
C VAL A 177 7.41 2.51 -7.23
N ALA A 178 6.35 1.75 -7.55
CA ALA A 178 5.49 1.10 -6.56
C ALA A 178 6.29 0.13 -5.66
N ALA A 179 7.17 -0.69 -6.23
CA ALA A 179 7.98 -1.63 -5.45
C ALA A 179 8.91 -0.90 -4.48
N VAL A 180 9.57 0.18 -4.91
CA VAL A 180 10.43 1.01 -4.04
C VAL A 180 9.60 1.66 -2.93
N THR A 181 8.51 2.34 -3.29
CA THR A 181 7.62 3.00 -2.31
C THR A 181 7.07 1.99 -1.32
N MET A 182 6.55 0.85 -1.79
CA MET A 182 5.98 -0.18 -0.93
C MET A 182 7.01 -0.90 -0.08
N THR A 183 8.26 -1.01 -0.53
CA THR A 183 9.35 -1.54 0.31
C THR A 183 9.56 -0.63 1.52
N ASN A 184 9.60 0.68 1.31
CA ASN A 184 9.72 1.64 2.42
C ASN A 184 8.51 1.58 3.36
N VAL A 185 7.29 1.58 2.82
CA VAL A 185 6.05 1.47 3.62
C VAL A 185 6.01 0.15 4.40
N PHE A 186 6.36 -0.97 3.77
CA PHE A 186 6.41 -2.27 4.43
C PHE A 186 7.47 -2.32 5.53
N ALA A 187 8.66 -1.76 5.29
CA ALA A 187 9.72 -1.67 6.29
C ALA A 187 9.26 -0.84 7.51
N LEU A 188 8.64 0.33 7.28
CA LEU A 188 8.06 1.13 8.35
C LEU A 188 7.02 0.31 9.14
N ASN A 189 6.13 -0.41 8.45
CA ASN A 189 5.11 -1.21 9.12
C ASN A 189 5.70 -2.35 9.95
N LEU A 190 6.74 -3.00 9.44
CA LEU A 190 7.38 -4.14 10.09
C LEU A 190 8.19 -3.70 11.31
N PHE A 191 9.01 -2.65 11.17
CA PHE A 191 9.97 -2.25 12.21
C PHE A 191 9.40 -1.26 13.24
N TYR A 192 8.31 -0.57 12.94
CA TYR A 192 7.58 0.28 13.89
C TYR A 192 6.25 -0.34 14.34
N ASP A 193 6.10 -1.65 14.17
CA ASP A 193 4.93 -2.42 14.59
C ASP A 193 3.58 -1.78 14.21
N VAL A 194 3.49 -1.28 12.98
CA VAL A 194 2.24 -0.73 12.46
C VAL A 194 1.35 -1.90 12.02
N PRO A 195 0.07 -1.98 12.43
CA PRO A 195 -0.78 -3.14 12.15
C PRO A 195 -1.34 -3.17 10.70
N VAL A 196 -0.47 -3.04 9.70
CA VAL A 196 -0.76 -3.13 8.24
C VAL A 196 0.36 -3.86 7.47
N LYS A 197 1.16 -4.68 8.14
CA LYS A 197 2.28 -5.45 7.58
C LYS A 197 1.81 -6.43 6.51
N LEU A 198 0.76 -7.19 6.78
CA LEU A 198 0.21 -8.13 5.82
C LEU A 198 -0.24 -7.38 4.57
N PHE A 199 -1.04 -6.32 4.76
CA PHE A 199 -1.61 -5.59 3.64
C PHE A 199 -0.54 -4.89 2.78
N SER A 200 0.40 -4.15 3.39
CA SER A 200 1.48 -3.50 2.64
C SER A 200 2.43 -4.51 2.01
N GLY A 201 2.65 -5.67 2.65
CA GLY A 201 3.39 -6.79 2.07
C GLY A 201 2.73 -7.36 0.80
N HIS A 202 1.40 -7.48 0.77
CA HIS A 202 0.68 -7.92 -0.43
C HIS A 202 0.73 -6.90 -1.57
N LEU A 203 0.69 -5.60 -1.27
CA LEU A 203 0.89 -4.56 -2.27
C LEU A 203 2.32 -4.58 -2.84
N LEU A 204 3.33 -4.76 -1.98
CA LEU A 204 4.71 -4.96 -2.41
C LEU A 204 4.83 -6.20 -3.31
N LEU A 205 4.27 -7.33 -2.89
CA LEU A 205 4.27 -8.56 -3.68
C LEU A 205 3.55 -8.36 -5.03
N ALA A 206 2.43 -7.64 -5.06
CA ALA A 206 1.72 -7.32 -6.30
C ALA A 206 2.59 -6.52 -7.27
N ALA A 207 3.34 -5.52 -6.77
CA ALA A 207 4.29 -4.75 -7.58
C ALA A 207 5.43 -5.63 -8.10
N LEU A 208 6.02 -6.48 -7.24
CA LEU A 208 7.07 -7.42 -7.62
C LEU A 208 6.60 -8.46 -8.64
N VAL A 209 5.37 -8.97 -8.51
CA VAL A 209 4.77 -9.89 -9.49
C VAL A 209 4.58 -9.20 -10.84
N LEU A 210 4.12 -7.93 -10.87
CA LEU A 210 4.04 -7.18 -12.12
C LEU A 210 5.42 -7.04 -12.80
N LEU A 211 6.46 -6.74 -12.02
CA LEU A 211 7.84 -6.68 -12.51
C LEU A 211 8.34 -8.05 -13.01
N ALA A 212 8.05 -9.12 -12.27
CA ALA A 212 8.39 -10.49 -12.68
C ALA A 212 7.72 -10.87 -14.00
N LEU A 213 6.47 -10.45 -14.22
CA LEU A 213 5.79 -10.66 -15.50
C LEU A 213 6.45 -9.88 -16.65
N ASP A 214 7.11 -8.75 -16.38
CA ASP A 214 7.90 -7.96 -17.34
C ASP A 214 9.41 -8.26 -17.30
N ALA A 215 9.86 -9.31 -16.60
CA ALA A 215 11.28 -9.60 -16.35
C ALA A 215 12.11 -9.74 -17.64
N ARG A 216 11.53 -10.23 -18.73
CA ARG A 216 12.22 -10.29 -20.04
C ARG A 216 12.59 -8.90 -20.54
N ARG A 217 11.69 -7.92 -20.41
CA ARG A 217 11.93 -6.53 -20.81
C ARG A 217 12.93 -5.85 -19.89
N LEU A 218 12.82 -6.08 -18.58
CA LEU A 218 13.77 -5.54 -17.61
C LEU A 218 15.18 -6.06 -17.85
N ARG A 219 15.34 -7.38 -18.03
CA ARG A 219 16.65 -7.97 -18.34
C ARG A 219 17.23 -7.40 -19.63
N ALA A 220 16.43 -7.31 -20.68
CA ALA A 220 16.89 -6.79 -21.96
C ALA A 220 17.37 -5.32 -21.87
N VAL A 221 16.70 -4.47 -21.09
CA VAL A 221 17.17 -3.10 -20.82
C VAL A 221 18.52 -3.11 -20.10
N LEU A 222 18.69 -3.99 -19.09
CA LEU A 222 19.94 -4.09 -18.33
C LEU A 222 21.09 -4.67 -19.15
N THR A 223 20.80 -5.57 -20.07
CA THR A 223 21.80 -6.25 -20.92
C THR A 223 21.98 -5.59 -22.29
N GLY A 224 21.32 -4.46 -22.56
CA GLY A 224 21.37 -3.78 -23.86
C GLY A 224 20.80 -4.58 -25.03
N HIS A 225 19.90 -5.54 -24.78
CA HIS A 225 19.30 -6.36 -25.83
C HIS A 225 17.97 -5.77 -26.30
N GLU A 226 17.65 -5.98 -27.58
CA GLU A 226 16.37 -5.58 -28.14
C GLU A 226 15.23 -6.51 -27.70
N VAL A 227 14.04 -5.95 -27.50
CA VAL A 227 12.81 -6.73 -27.25
C VAL A 227 11.78 -6.36 -28.29
N ALA A 228 11.17 -7.38 -28.89
CA ALA A 228 10.05 -7.21 -29.81
C ALA A 228 9.03 -6.19 -29.28
N ALA A 229 8.71 -5.22 -30.13
CA ALA A 229 7.68 -4.23 -29.87
C ALA A 229 6.34 -4.94 -29.64
N VAL A 230 5.58 -4.50 -28.65
CA VAL A 230 4.22 -5.02 -28.46
C VAL A 230 3.36 -4.50 -29.61
N ALA A 231 2.81 -5.41 -30.41
CA ALA A 231 1.93 -5.09 -31.53
C ALA A 231 0.81 -4.13 -31.10
N TRP A 232 0.66 -3.03 -31.84
CA TRP A 232 -0.34 -2.00 -31.58
C TRP A 232 -1.60 -2.28 -32.39
N GLY A 233 -2.61 -2.87 -31.74
CA GLY A 233 -3.94 -2.94 -32.33
C GLY A 233 -4.71 -1.62 -32.19
N PRO A 234 -5.60 -1.27 -33.15
CA PRO A 234 -6.57 -0.21 -32.94
C PRO A 234 -7.38 -0.52 -31.68
N ARG A 235 -7.66 0.52 -30.89
CA ARG A 235 -8.42 0.41 -29.63
C ARG A 235 -9.58 1.39 -29.70
N PRO A 236 -10.74 1.02 -29.16
CA PRO A 236 -11.88 1.92 -29.09
C PRO A 236 -11.50 3.17 -28.27
N LEU A 237 -12.10 4.30 -28.62
CA LEU A 237 -11.77 5.62 -28.03
C LEU A 237 -11.82 5.61 -26.51
N TRP A 238 -12.79 4.93 -25.90
CA TRP A 238 -12.92 4.84 -24.44
C TRP A 238 -11.69 4.20 -23.76
N ARG A 239 -11.03 3.20 -24.39
CA ARG A 239 -9.80 2.60 -23.85
C ARG A 239 -8.58 3.51 -23.97
N ARG A 240 -8.68 4.57 -24.78
CA ARG A 240 -7.66 5.61 -24.93
C ARG A 240 -7.95 6.79 -24.00
N ALA A 241 -9.21 7.18 -23.85
CA ALA A 241 -9.65 8.31 -23.04
C ALA A 241 -9.71 8.00 -21.53
N LEU A 242 -10.12 6.77 -21.15
CA LEU A 242 -10.32 6.41 -19.74
C LEU A 242 -9.08 6.63 -18.85
N PRO A 243 -7.85 6.22 -19.24
CA PRO A 243 -6.66 6.51 -18.43
C PRO A 243 -6.41 8.00 -18.21
N TRP A 244 -6.69 8.85 -19.20
CA TRP A 244 -6.55 10.30 -19.09
C TRP A 244 -7.62 10.90 -18.18
N LEU A 245 -8.88 10.45 -18.32
CA LEU A 245 -9.97 10.85 -17.43
C LEU A 245 -9.66 10.47 -15.96
N LEU A 246 -9.19 9.24 -15.71
CA LEU A 246 -8.77 8.81 -14.38
C LEU A 246 -7.55 9.59 -13.87
N THR A 247 -6.59 9.91 -14.74
CA THR A 247 -5.45 10.76 -14.39
C THR A 247 -5.93 12.14 -13.94
N ALA A 248 -6.81 12.77 -14.72
CA ALA A 248 -7.38 14.07 -14.38
C ALA A 248 -8.16 14.01 -13.05
N LEU A 249 -8.95 12.95 -12.84
CA LEU A 249 -9.67 12.74 -11.58
C LEU A 249 -8.72 12.64 -10.38
N VAL A 250 -7.66 11.83 -10.48
CA VAL A 250 -6.68 11.69 -9.39
C VAL A 250 -5.97 13.02 -9.13
N VAL A 251 -5.57 13.75 -10.17
CA VAL A 251 -4.92 15.06 -10.03
C VAL A 251 -5.85 16.08 -9.35
N VAL A 252 -7.13 16.11 -9.72
CA VAL A 252 -8.13 16.96 -9.05
C VAL A 252 -8.26 16.57 -7.57
N GLN A 253 -8.35 15.28 -7.26
CA GLN A 253 -8.45 14.79 -5.88
C GLN A 253 -7.20 15.10 -5.05
N VAL A 254 -6.01 15.04 -5.65
CA VAL A 254 -4.76 15.51 -5.00
C VAL A 254 -4.87 16.99 -4.68
N GLY A 255 -5.34 17.81 -5.63
CA GLY A 255 -5.54 19.25 -5.42
C GLY A 255 -6.53 19.56 -4.29
N LEU A 256 -7.66 18.84 -4.23
CA LEU A 256 -8.66 18.98 -3.17
C LEU A 256 -8.11 18.55 -1.80
N SER A 257 -7.44 17.39 -1.75
CA SER A 257 -6.83 16.86 -0.53
C SER A 257 -5.73 17.78 -0.01
N LEU A 258 -4.87 18.29 -0.90
CA LEU A 258 -3.82 19.26 -0.56
C LEU A 258 -4.43 20.57 -0.06
N ARG A 259 -5.49 21.07 -0.70
CA ARG A 259 -6.19 22.28 -0.22
C ARG A 259 -6.72 22.08 1.20
N ALA A 260 -7.36 20.95 1.48
CA ALA A 260 -7.87 20.62 2.81
C ALA A 260 -6.73 20.51 3.84
N GLY A 261 -5.66 19.77 3.52
CA GLY A 261 -4.49 19.65 4.40
C GLY A 261 -3.81 20.98 4.66
N LEU A 262 -3.61 21.82 3.65
CA LEU A 262 -3.02 23.15 3.81
C LEU A 262 -3.91 24.08 4.64
N GLN A 263 -5.24 23.95 4.55
CA GLN A 263 -6.15 24.69 5.41
C GLN A 263 -6.00 24.25 6.87
N ALA A 264 -6.05 22.94 7.14
CA ALA A 264 -5.84 22.40 8.49
C ALA A 264 -4.49 22.82 9.08
N LEU A 265 -3.42 22.81 8.27
CA LEU A 265 -2.10 23.26 8.69
C LEU A 265 -2.04 24.76 8.98
N ARG A 266 -2.78 25.59 8.24
CA ARG A 266 -2.88 27.03 8.52
C ARG A 266 -3.60 27.28 9.84
N GLU A 267 -4.72 26.60 10.06
CA GLU A 267 -5.50 26.68 11.31
C GLU A 267 -4.66 26.24 12.51
N ASP A 268 -3.97 25.11 12.42
CA ASP A 268 -3.07 24.60 13.46
C ASP A 268 -1.91 25.58 13.75
N ARG A 269 -1.30 26.15 12.72
CA ARG A 269 -0.23 27.15 12.89
C ARG A 269 -0.73 28.43 13.54
N VAL A 270 -1.94 28.90 13.20
CA VAL A 270 -2.53 30.09 13.83
C VAL A 270 -2.78 29.82 15.31
N ALA A 271 -3.34 28.66 15.65
CA ALA A 271 -3.61 28.26 17.04
C ALA A 271 -2.32 28.09 17.87
N THR A 272 -1.18 27.78 17.23
CA THR A 272 0.06 27.43 17.92
C THR A 272 1.19 28.46 17.76
N ARG A 273 0.90 29.66 17.24
CA ARG A 273 1.89 30.75 17.06
C ARG A 273 2.68 31.10 18.33
N SER A 274 2.04 31.00 19.49
CA SER A 274 2.63 31.28 20.80
C SER A 274 2.97 30.01 21.61
N SER A 275 2.94 28.83 20.97
CA SER A 275 3.21 27.58 21.67
C SER A 275 4.65 27.56 22.21
N PRO A 276 4.86 27.19 23.49
CA PRO A 276 6.20 27.02 24.03
C PRO A 276 6.93 25.80 23.41
N ALA A 277 6.21 24.92 22.71
CA ALA A 277 6.77 23.74 22.07
C ALA A 277 7.53 24.10 20.78
N PRO A 278 8.85 23.84 20.68
CA PRO A 278 9.63 24.16 19.48
C PRO A 278 9.10 23.47 18.22
N LEU A 279 8.56 22.26 18.33
CA LEU A 279 7.98 21.51 17.20
C LEU A 279 6.74 22.19 16.57
N LYS A 280 6.09 23.10 17.30
CA LYS A 280 4.94 23.87 16.80
C LYS A 280 5.34 25.22 16.21
N THR A 281 6.42 25.80 16.70
CA THR A 281 6.85 27.16 16.32
C THR A 281 8.03 27.17 15.35
N ARG A 282 8.81 26.09 15.26
CA ARG A 282 9.99 25.97 14.39
C ARG A 282 9.91 24.70 13.55
N GLY A 283 9.14 24.77 12.47
CA GLY A 283 9.03 23.71 11.46
C GLY A 283 10.16 23.76 10.42
N PHE A 284 9.97 23.04 9.30
CA PHE A 284 10.87 23.11 8.14
C PHE A 284 10.96 24.54 7.59
N ASN A 285 12.16 25.09 7.57
CA ASN A 285 12.50 26.38 6.94
C ASN A 285 13.60 26.13 5.91
N LEU A 286 13.47 26.74 4.73
CA LEU A 286 14.48 26.63 3.66
C LEU A 286 15.84 27.20 4.09
N ILE A 287 15.82 28.25 4.92
CA ILE A 287 17.00 28.89 5.47
C ILE A 287 16.97 28.70 6.98
N GLN A 288 18.04 28.10 7.52
CA GLN A 288 18.16 27.84 8.95
C GLN A 288 19.02 28.93 9.61
N GLU A 289 18.43 30.10 9.84
CA GLU A 289 19.15 31.27 10.41
C GLU A 289 19.69 31.02 11.83
N LYS A 290 19.10 30.07 12.56
CA LYS A 290 19.57 29.61 13.87
C LYS A 290 19.67 28.09 13.85
N PRO A 291 20.84 27.51 13.52
CA PRO A 291 21.03 26.07 13.52
C PRO A 291 20.73 25.50 14.91
N PHE A 292 19.94 24.42 14.93
CA PHE A 292 19.56 23.73 16.15
C PHE A 292 20.31 22.40 16.20
N ASN A 293 21.52 22.47 16.74
CA ASN A 293 22.20 21.30 17.26
C ASN A 293 22.13 21.48 18.78
N ARG A 294 21.28 20.70 19.45
CA ARG A 294 21.40 20.54 20.90
C ARG A 294 22.52 19.55 21.17
#